data_AF-A0A260Z4B9-F1
#
_entry.id   AF-A0A260Z4B9-F1
#
_cell.length_a   1.000
_cell.length_b   1.000
_cell.length_c   1.000
_cell.angle_alpha   90.00
_cell.angle_beta   90.00
_cell.angle_gamma   90.00
#
_symmetry.space_group_name_H-M   'P 1'
#
loop_
_entity.id
_entity.type
_entity.pdbx_description
1 polymer ?
#
loop_
_entity_poly.entity_id
_entity_poly.type
_entity_poly.pdbx_seq_one_letter_code
_entity_poly.pdbx_strand_id
1 'polypeptide(L)'
;MRLTDGNEEWKRYLLEIGDGVSGDCKSSAIEVPEELRSNGDLVSEIFGSLIQEGANVSEISRVAILSPTNQQALEINKRILHMLPGEIKNFLFY
;
A
#
# COMPACT_ATOMS: atom_id res chain seq x y z
N MET A 1 1.09 -11.76 -3.04
CA MET A 1 -0.16 -11.27 -3.63
C MET A 1 -0.98 -12.48 -4.05
N ARG A 2 -2.11 -12.76 -3.40
CA ARG A 2 -2.91 -13.95 -3.69
C ARG A 2 -3.97 -13.55 -4.72
N LEU A 3 -3.85 -14.06 -5.94
CA LEU A 3 -4.83 -13.84 -7.00
C LEU A 3 -6.13 -14.57 -6.67
N THR A 4 -7.24 -13.85 -6.63
CA THR A 4 -8.58 -14.43 -6.69
C THR A 4 -9.04 -14.49 -8.15
N ASP A 5 -9.85 -15.49 -8.49
CA ASP A 5 -10.21 -15.82 -9.88
C ASP A 5 -10.84 -14.65 -10.64
N GLY A 6 -10.39 -14.44 -11.89
CA GLY A 6 -10.98 -13.46 -12.81
C GLY A 6 -10.00 -12.62 -13.65
N ASN A 7 -8.71 -12.55 -13.30
CA ASN A 7 -7.75 -11.68 -13.99
C ASN A 7 -6.59 -12.47 -14.63
N GLU A 8 -6.88 -13.18 -15.72
CA GLU A 8 -5.89 -13.99 -16.47
C GLU A 8 -4.75 -13.16 -17.07
N GLU A 9 -5.01 -11.90 -17.39
CA GLU A 9 -3.99 -10.97 -17.89
C GLU A 9 -2.99 -10.60 -16.79
N TRP A 10 -3.48 -10.27 -15.59
CA TRP A 10 -2.62 -10.02 -14.43
C TRP A 10 -1.81 -11.25 -14.02
N LYS A 11 -2.41 -12.46 -14.10
CA LYS A 11 -1.68 -13.72 -13.88
C LYS A 11 -0.54 -13.88 -14.87
N ARG A 12 -0.80 -13.67 -16.17
CA ARG A 12 0.21 -13.79 -17.21
C ARG A 12 1.33 -12.78 -17.05
N TYR A 13 1.00 -11.54 -16.75
CA TYR A 13 1.96 -10.48 -16.46
C TYR A 13 2.90 -10.86 -15.29
N LEU A 14 2.35 -11.35 -14.17
CA LEU A 14 3.14 -11.79 -13.03
C LEU A 14 4.03 -13.00 -13.34
N LEU A 15 3.57 -13.92 -14.18
CA LEU A 15 4.35 -15.07 -14.63
C LEU A 15 5.51 -14.62 -15.54
N GLU A 16 5.26 -13.74 -16.51
CA GLU A 16 6.29 -13.21 -17.41
C GLU A 16 7.39 -12.44 -16.66
N ILE A 17 7.03 -11.72 -15.59
CA ILE A 17 8.00 -11.13 -14.66
C ILE A 17 8.82 -12.22 -13.96
N GLY A 18 8.16 -13.22 -13.40
CA GLY A 18 8.81 -14.32 -12.68
C GLY A 18 9.75 -15.14 -13.56
N ASP A 19 9.40 -15.31 -14.83
CA ASP A 19 10.19 -16.00 -15.85
C ASP A 19 11.29 -15.10 -16.45
N GLY A 20 11.35 -13.83 -16.08
CA GLY A 20 12.35 -12.87 -16.58
C GLY A 20 12.15 -12.47 -18.06
N VAL A 21 10.96 -12.72 -18.61
CA VAL A 21 10.57 -12.34 -19.97
C VAL A 21 10.24 -10.84 -20.03
N SER A 22 9.59 -10.35 -18.96
CA SER A 22 9.19 -8.95 -18.82
C SER A 22 10.14 -8.22 -17.86
N GLY A 23 11.12 -7.54 -18.45
CA GLY A 23 12.10 -6.71 -17.75
C GLY A 23 13.10 -6.09 -18.75
N ASP A 24 13.58 -4.88 -18.49
CA ASP A 24 14.61 -4.28 -19.34
C ASP A 24 15.90 -5.10 -19.20
N CYS A 25 16.35 -5.69 -20.32
CA CYS A 25 17.54 -6.53 -20.38
C CYS A 25 18.81 -5.83 -19.87
N LYS A 26 18.82 -4.50 -19.78
CA LYS A 26 19.98 -3.71 -19.32
C LYS A 26 19.92 -3.29 -17.86
N SER A 27 18.73 -2.96 -17.34
CA SER A 27 18.58 -2.48 -15.96
C SER A 27 18.01 -3.53 -15.00
N SER A 28 17.50 -4.66 -15.51
CA SER A 28 16.71 -5.64 -14.74
C SER A 28 15.52 -5.02 -14.00
N ALA A 29 15.09 -3.82 -14.42
CA ALA A 29 13.94 -3.16 -13.87
C ALA A 29 12.66 -3.66 -14.57
N ILE A 30 11.60 -3.76 -13.79
CA ILE A 30 10.25 -4.08 -14.26
C ILE A 30 9.48 -2.78 -14.28
N GLU A 31 8.80 -2.49 -15.38
CA GLU A 31 7.93 -1.32 -15.46
C GLU A 31 6.67 -1.56 -14.61
N VAL A 32 6.38 -0.67 -13.67
CA VAL A 32 5.14 -0.76 -12.87
C VAL A 32 3.97 -0.27 -13.73
N PRO A 33 2.86 -1.03 -13.87
CA PRO A 33 1.66 -0.60 -14.58
C PRO A 33 1.13 0.75 -14.05
N GLU A 34 0.62 1.59 -14.95
CA GLU A 34 0.18 2.95 -14.60
C GLU A 34 -0.92 2.94 -13.51
N GLU A 35 -1.84 1.98 -13.58
CA GLU A 35 -2.91 1.75 -12.59
C GLU A 35 -2.41 1.41 -11.18
N LEU A 36 -1.15 0.97 -11.04
CA LEU A 36 -0.52 0.66 -9.75
C LEU A 36 0.44 1.75 -9.28
N ARG A 37 0.65 2.81 -10.08
CA ARG A 37 1.49 3.94 -9.68
C ARG A 37 0.70 4.84 -8.74
N SER A 38 1.35 5.22 -7.64
CA SER A 38 0.81 6.24 -6.75
C SER A 38 0.96 7.63 -7.36
N ASN A 39 0.04 8.54 -7.05
CA ASN A 39 0.13 9.96 -7.44
C ASN A 39 1.06 10.76 -6.51
N GLY A 40 1.77 10.09 -5.60
CA GLY A 40 2.75 10.68 -4.70
C GLY A 40 2.26 10.84 -3.26
N ASP A 41 1.02 10.45 -2.95
CA ASP A 41 0.51 10.45 -1.57
C ASP A 41 -0.29 9.19 -1.23
N LEU A 42 0.43 8.08 -1.07
CA LEU A 42 -0.10 6.78 -0.65
C LEU A 42 -0.95 6.84 0.62
N VAL A 43 -0.64 7.75 1.55
CA VAL A 43 -1.40 7.87 2.81
C VAL A 43 -2.82 8.33 2.53
N SER A 44 -2.96 9.39 1.73
CA SER A 44 -4.26 9.92 1.33
C SER A 44 -4.99 8.97 0.38
N GLU A 45 -4.28 8.32 -0.54
CA GLU A 45 -4.85 7.38 -1.51
C GLU A 45 -5.45 6.13 -0.86
N ILE A 46 -4.79 5.57 0.16
CA ILE A 46 -5.22 4.31 0.79
C ILE A 46 -6.11 4.55 2.00
N PHE A 47 -5.76 5.50 2.88
CA PHE A 47 -6.47 5.73 4.14
C PHE A 47 -7.33 6.99 4.13
N GLY A 48 -7.05 7.96 3.27
CA GLY A 48 -7.75 9.25 3.26
C GLY A 48 -9.25 9.12 2.98
N SER A 49 -9.61 8.38 1.93
CA SER A 49 -11.01 8.08 1.58
C SER A 49 -11.72 7.34 2.71
N LEU A 50 -11.12 6.25 3.20
CA LEU A 50 -11.68 5.44 4.30
C LEU A 50 -11.96 6.28 5.55
N ILE A 51 -11.04 7.14 5.95
CA ILE A 51 -11.19 7.96 7.16
C ILE A 51 -12.22 9.08 6.94
N GLN A 52 -12.21 9.75 5.78
CA GLN A 52 -13.15 10.83 5.47
C GLN A 52 -14.60 10.34 5.30
N GLU A 53 -14.78 9.15 4.74
CA GLU A 53 -16.08 8.51 4.55
C GLU A 53 -16.64 7.89 5.84
N GLY A 54 -15.87 7.94 6.94
CA GLY A 54 -16.29 7.41 8.24
C GLY A 54 -16.29 5.88 8.28
N ALA A 55 -15.41 5.22 7.52
CA ALA A 55 -15.28 3.77 7.52
C ALA A 55 -15.04 3.24 8.94
N ASN A 56 -15.60 2.07 9.22
CA ASN A 56 -15.49 1.48 10.54
C ASN A 56 -14.10 0.84 10.74
N VAL A 57 -13.78 0.50 12.00
CA VAL A 57 -12.48 -0.09 12.38
C VAL A 57 -12.17 -1.38 11.61
N SER A 58 -13.19 -2.17 11.24
CA SER A 58 -12.98 -3.42 10.50
C SER A 58 -12.62 -3.19 9.04
N GLU A 59 -12.98 -2.06 8.45
CA GLU A 59 -12.61 -1.69 7.09
C GLU A 59 -11.19 -1.14 7.05
N ILE A 60 -10.86 -0.25 7.98
CA ILE A 60 -9.52 0.32 8.13
C ILE A 60 -8.48 -0.78 8.41
N SER A 61 -8.82 -1.84 9.14
CA SER A 61 -7.89 -2.93 9.45
C SER A 61 -7.58 -3.87 8.29
N ARG A 62 -8.27 -3.75 7.14
CA ARG A 62 -8.04 -4.59 5.95
C ARG A 62 -6.93 -4.05 5.04
N VAL A 63 -6.47 -2.83 5.26
CA VAL A 63 -5.45 -2.17 4.45
C VAL A 63 -4.16 -1.98 5.24
N ALA A 64 -3.02 -2.13 4.54
CA ALA A 64 -1.70 -1.94 5.11
C ALA A 64 -0.77 -1.32 4.07
N ILE A 65 0.02 -0.33 4.48
CA ILE A 65 1.13 0.20 3.69
C ILE A 65 2.41 -0.46 4.19
N LEU A 66 3.08 -1.18 3.29
CA LEU A 66 4.37 -1.80 3.57
C LEU A 66 5.48 -0.84 3.15
N SER A 67 6.50 -0.71 3.99
CA SER A 67 7.68 0.10 3.67
C SER A 67 8.96 -0.69 3.94
N PRO A 68 10.06 -0.42 3.22
CA PRO A 68 11.32 -1.15 3.40
C PRO A 68 11.98 -0.90 4.76
N THR A 69 11.75 0.26 5.39
CA THR A 69 12.43 0.66 6.63
C THR A 69 11.44 1.03 7.74
N ASN A 70 11.82 0.73 8.98
CA ASN A 70 11.01 1.08 10.15
C ASN A 70 10.82 2.59 10.31
N GLN A 71 11.80 3.40 9.89
CA GLN A 71 11.70 4.86 9.94
C GLN A 71 10.58 5.36 9.03
N GLN A 72 10.53 4.89 7.79
CA GLN A 72 9.46 5.24 6.84
C GLN A 72 8.10 4.75 7.34
N ALA A 73 8.03 3.51 7.85
CA ALA A 73 6.80 2.98 8.44
C ALA A 73 6.31 3.87 9.59
N LEU A 74 7.21 4.34 10.47
CA LEU A 74 6.86 5.19 11.60
C LEU A 74 6.35 6.56 11.15
N GLU A 75 6.97 7.18 10.13
CA GLU A 75 6.52 8.46 9.56
C GLU A 75 5.11 8.32 8.94
N ILE A 76 4.88 7.25 8.17
CA ILE A 76 3.58 6.92 7.58
C ILE A 76 2.52 6.73 8.69
N ASN A 77 2.84 5.92 9.71
CA ASN A 77 1.93 5.64 10.82
C ASN A 77 1.55 6.91 11.58
N LYS A 78 2.50 7.82 11.83
CA LYS A 78 2.20 9.12 12.47
C LYS A 78 1.24 9.95 11.64
N ARG A 79 1.45 10.01 10.31
CA ARG A 79 0.60 10.77 9.40
C ARG A 79 -0.84 10.23 9.40
N ILE A 80 -1.01 8.91 9.34
CA ILE A 80 -2.32 8.25 9.45
C ILE A 80 -2.96 8.51 10.81
N LEU A 81 -2.19 8.39 11.91
CA LEU A 81 -2.68 8.63 13.27
C LEU A 81 -3.26 10.05 13.45
N HIS A 82 -2.64 11.06 12.83
CA HIS A 82 -3.13 12.44 12.86
C HIS A 82 -4.41 12.67 12.03
N MET A 83 -4.73 11.77 11.10
CA MET A 83 -5.95 11.84 10.29
C MET A 83 -7.15 11.20 11.01
N LEU A 84 -6.90 10.26 11.93
CA LEU A 84 -7.98 9.57 12.63
C LEU A 84 -8.75 10.52 13.56
N PRO A 85 -10.09 10.50 13.51
CA PRO A 85 -10.91 11.29 14.43
C PRO A 85 -10.80 10.74 15.85
N GLY A 86 -10.70 11.63 16.84
CA GLY A 86 -10.71 11.28 18.26
C GLY A 86 -9.55 11.88 19.05
N GLU A 87 -9.43 11.44 20.30
CA GLU A 87 -8.38 11.91 21.21
C GLU A 87 -7.12 11.05 21.11
N ILE A 88 -5.97 11.72 21.00
CA ILE A 88 -4.66 11.07 21.06
C ILE A 88 -4.36 10.70 22.52
N LYS A 89 -4.08 9.42 22.76
CA LYS A 89 -3.66 8.91 24.08
C LYS A 89 -2.23 8.40 24.01
N ASN A 90 -1.39 8.89 24.92
CA ASN A 90 -0.01 8.45 25.05
C ASN A 90 0.10 7.46 26.21
N PHE A 91 0.62 6.27 25.95
CA PHE A 91 0.88 5.26 26.96
C PHE A 91 2.38 5.22 27.25
N LEU A 92 2.76 5.55 28.48
CA LEU A 92 4.14 5.47 28.96
C LEU A 92 4.29 4.18 29.77
N PHE A 93 5.36 3.43 29.53
CA PHE A 93 5.71 2.27 30.36
C PHE A 93 6.46 2.79 31.61
N TYR A 94 5.97 2.42 32.80
CA TYR A 94 6.63 2.63 34.09
C TYR A 94 7.47 1.41 34.47
#